data_AF-A0A7J0DNH1-F1
#
_entry.id   AF-A0A7J0DNH1-F1
#
_cell.length_a   1.000
_cell.length_b   1.000
_cell.length_c   1.000
_cell.angle_alpha   90.00
_cell.angle_beta   90.00
_cell.angle_gamma   90.00
#
_symmetry.space_group_name_H-M   'P 1'
#
loop_
_entity.id
_entity.type
_entity.pdbx_description
1 polymer ?
#
loop_
_entity_poly.entity_id
_entity_poly.type
_entity_poly.pdbx_seq_one_letter_code
_entity_poly.pdbx_strand_id
1 'polypeptide(L)'
;MPSIRGGRRGAAELKGQIDRIERILEGLVQVVQDAHNNNHDNAPQQRAMLMPRVEMMNHTTIKQFQQLKPPTFYGTPDPIAAKSWLLGIERVFKILPCTDEQNMIFATFTFERAILIGGN
;
A
#
# COMPACT_ATOMS: atom_id res chain seq x y z
N MET A 1 27.48 17.91 72.80
CA MET A 1 26.50 17.25 71.91
C MET A 1 26.73 17.75 70.49
N PRO A 2 27.36 16.99 69.57
CA PRO A 2 27.60 17.47 68.21
C PRO A 2 26.33 17.33 67.36
N SER A 3 25.99 18.41 66.67
CA SER A 3 24.76 18.57 65.88
C SER A 3 24.97 18.08 64.44
N ILE A 4 24.15 17.12 64.01
CA ILE A 4 24.15 16.51 62.66
C ILE A 4 23.65 17.55 61.66
N ARG A 5 24.57 18.36 61.12
CA ARG A 5 24.31 19.40 60.12
C ARG A 5 24.69 18.93 58.71
N GLY A 6 24.15 17.78 58.30
CA GLY A 6 24.46 17.12 57.02
C GLY A 6 23.36 17.19 55.94
N GLY A 7 22.08 17.27 56.30
CA GLY A 7 20.98 16.97 55.36
C GLY A 7 20.64 18.04 54.32
N ARG A 8 20.88 19.33 54.59
CA ARG A 8 20.41 20.41 53.70
C ARG A 8 21.30 20.66 52.48
N ARG A 9 22.59 20.33 52.57
CA ARG A 9 23.55 20.53 51.45
C ARG A 9 23.35 19.52 50.33
N GLY A 10 23.10 18.24 50.66
CA GLY A 10 22.80 17.22 49.66
C GLY A 10 21.48 17.46 48.93
N ALA A 11 20.45 17.96 49.63
CA ALA A 11 19.15 18.26 49.02
C ALA A 11 19.20 19.40 47.99
N ALA A 12 20.02 20.43 48.24
CA ALA A 12 20.20 21.53 47.28
C ALA A 12 20.93 21.08 46.01
N GLU A 13 21.90 20.17 46.14
CA GLU A 13 22.62 19.59 45.00
C GLU A 13 21.69 18.72 44.13
N LEU A 14 20.92 17.82 44.77
CA LEU A 14 19.92 17.00 44.09
C LEU A 14 18.87 17.84 43.38
N LYS A 15 18.39 18.92 44.01
CA LYS A 15 17.46 19.85 43.37
C LYS A 15 18.10 20.52 42.15
N GLY A 16 19.35 20.96 42.27
CA GLY A 16 20.08 21.54 41.15
C GLY A 16 20.27 20.56 39.98
N GLN A 17 20.45 19.27 40.25
CA GLN A 17 20.49 18.24 39.22
C GLN A 17 19.11 18.02 38.57
N ILE A 18 18.03 18.00 39.34
CA ILE A 18 16.66 17.87 38.83
C ILE A 18 16.31 19.05 37.91
N ASP A 19 16.59 20.28 38.35
CA ASP A 19 16.32 21.49 37.56
C ASP A 19 17.12 21.48 36.23
N ARG A 20 18.32 20.89 36.20
CA ARG A 20 19.11 20.71 34.95
C ARG A 20 18.49 19.65 34.04
N ILE A 21 18.04 18.53 34.60
CA ILE A 21 17.40 17.45 33.83
C ILE A 21 16.09 17.93 33.22
N GLU A 22 15.27 18.67 33.99
CA GLU A 22 14.01 19.24 33.52
C GLU A 22 14.23 20.14 32.31
N ARG A 23 15.21 21.05 32.38
CA ARG A 23 15.57 21.92 31.25
C ARG A 23 16.06 21.16 30.01
N ILE A 24 16.77 20.04 30.20
CA ILE A 24 17.22 19.21 29.08
C ILE A 24 16.03 18.51 28.43
N LEU A 25 15.11 17.96 29.24
CA LEU A 25 13.91 17.29 28.75
C LEU A 25 13.01 18.25 27.96
N GLU A 26 12.78 19.46 28.48
CA GLU A 26 12.03 20.50 27.78
C GLU A 26 12.69 20.87 26.44
N GLY A 27 14.01 21.04 26.42
CA GLY A 27 14.75 21.32 25.20
C GLY A 27 14.65 20.21 24.16
N LEU A 28 14.67 18.94 24.59
CA LEU A 28 14.50 17.79 23.69
C LEU A 28 13.08 17.71 23.13
N VAL A 29 12.06 17.97 23.96
CA VAL A 29 10.65 18.02 23.51
C VAL A 29 10.47 19.12 22.46
N GLN A 30 11.06 20.29 22.68
CA GLN A 30 11.01 21.40 21.72
C GLN A 30 11.66 21.02 20.39
N VAL A 31 12.86 20.43 20.41
CA VAL A 31 13.58 20.01 19.20
C VAL A 31 12.79 18.97 18.39
N VAL A 32 12.16 18.00 19.06
CA VAL A 32 11.33 16.98 18.40
C VAL A 32 10.06 17.60 17.81
N GLN A 33 9.42 18.52 18.53
CA GLN A 33 8.22 19.22 18.04
C GLN A 33 8.54 20.11 16.85
N ASP A 34 9.65 20.85 16.89
CA ASP A 34 10.12 21.71 15.80
C ASP A 34 10.46 20.87 14.56
N ALA A 35 11.08 19.69 14.73
CA ALA A 35 11.34 18.77 13.64
C ALA A 35 10.02 18.24 13.01
N HIS A 36 9.01 17.97 13.82
CA HIS A 36 7.69 17.53 13.32
C HIS A 36 6.95 18.65 12.57
N ASN A 37 6.94 19.88 13.13
CA ASN A 37 6.28 21.04 12.54
C ASN A 37 6.97 21.49 11.25
N ASN A 38 8.31 21.58 11.23
CA ASN A 38 9.06 21.90 10.02
C ASN A 38 8.85 20.86 8.91
N ASN A 39 8.66 19.58 9.26
CA ASN A 39 8.38 18.55 8.25
C ASN A 39 6.93 18.61 7.71
N HIS A 40 6.02 19.30 8.42
CA HIS A 40 4.63 19.48 8.00
C HIS A 40 4.47 20.66 7.03
N ASP A 41 5.21 21.76 7.22
CA ASP A 41 5.11 22.95 6.36
C ASP A 41 5.74 22.77 4.97
N ASN A 42 6.68 21.83 4.82
CA ASN A 42 7.30 21.47 3.53
C ASN A 42 6.50 20.39 2.75
N ALA A 43 5.32 19.99 3.23
CA ALA A 43 4.61 18.83 2.72
C ALA A 43 3.79 19.00 1.42
N PRO A 44 3.21 20.16 1.05
CA PRO A 44 2.28 20.15 -0.10
C PRO A 44 2.99 20.01 -1.45
N GLN A 45 4.27 20.40 -1.57
CA GLN A 45 4.99 20.39 -2.85
C GLN A 45 5.76 19.08 -3.10
N GLN A 46 6.33 18.46 -2.05
CA GLN A 46 7.06 17.19 -2.20
C GLN A 46 6.12 15.97 -2.24
N ARG A 47 4.97 16.01 -1.54
CA ARG A 47 3.99 14.91 -1.54
C ARG A 47 3.32 14.70 -2.90
N ALA A 48 3.27 15.71 -3.76
CA ALA A 48 2.78 15.56 -5.12
C ALA A 48 3.67 14.63 -5.97
N MET A 49 4.95 14.45 -5.60
CA MET A 49 5.90 13.59 -6.33
C MET A 49 6.05 12.19 -5.72
N LEU A 50 5.54 11.97 -4.51
CA LEU A 50 5.49 10.67 -3.83
C LEU A 50 4.05 10.21 -3.62
N MET A 51 3.18 10.44 -4.62
CA MET A 51 2.14 9.46 -4.81
C MET A 51 2.89 8.12 -5.00
N PRO A 52 2.51 7.01 -4.33
CA PRO A 52 2.66 5.75 -5.01
C PRO A 52 2.05 6.05 -6.37
N ARG A 53 2.80 5.83 -7.44
CA ARG A 53 2.14 5.53 -8.68
C ARG A 53 1.34 4.26 -8.35
N VAL A 54 0.14 4.44 -7.77
CA VAL A 54 -1.04 3.85 -8.35
C VAL A 54 -0.85 4.30 -9.78
N GLU A 55 -0.15 3.45 -10.55
CA GLU A 55 -0.22 3.46 -11.98
C GLU A 55 -1.68 3.76 -12.18
N MET A 56 -1.96 4.97 -12.68
CA MET A 56 -3.29 5.39 -13.03
C MET A 56 -3.79 4.21 -13.81
N MET A 57 -4.52 3.32 -13.11
CA MET A 57 -4.75 1.98 -13.62
C MET A 57 -5.43 2.35 -14.91
N ASN A 58 -4.90 1.93 -16.04
CA ASN A 58 -5.70 2.04 -17.23
C ASN A 58 -6.75 0.97 -16.97
N HIS A 59 -7.75 1.28 -16.14
CA HIS A 59 -8.62 0.31 -15.53
C HIS A 59 -9.61 -0.01 -16.61
N THR A 60 -9.22 -0.94 -17.47
CA THR A 60 -10.13 -1.60 -18.38
C THR A 60 -11.30 -2.09 -17.54
N THR A 61 -12.46 -1.50 -17.77
CA THR A 61 -13.69 -1.86 -17.08
C THR A 61 -14.27 -3.13 -17.70
N ILE A 62 -15.03 -3.90 -16.91
CA ILE A 62 -15.75 -5.07 -17.44
C ILE A 62 -16.67 -4.71 -18.61
N LYS A 63 -17.20 -3.48 -18.63
CA LYS A 63 -18.03 -2.97 -19.73
C LYS A 63 -17.23 -2.82 -21.03
N GLN A 64 -16.03 -2.24 -20.97
CA GLN A 64 -15.14 -2.13 -22.14
C GLN A 64 -14.71 -3.50 -22.65
N PHE A 65 -14.41 -4.42 -21.74
CA PHE A 65 -14.10 -5.81 -22.06
C PHE A 65 -15.27 -6.50 -22.79
N GLN A 66 -16.49 -6.42 -22.25
CA GLN A 66 -17.68 -7.00 -22.89
C GLN A 66 -18.04 -6.36 -24.23
N GLN A 67 -17.74 -5.07 -24.45
CA GLN A 67 -17.96 -4.40 -25.73
C GLN A 67 -17.16 -5.03 -26.88
N LEU A 68 -15.98 -5.61 -26.56
CA LEU A 68 -15.16 -6.32 -27.54
C LEU A 68 -15.64 -7.75 -27.82
N LYS A 69 -16.72 -8.20 -27.17
CA LYS A 69 -17.33 -9.53 -27.33
C LYS A 69 -16.27 -10.64 -27.25
N PRO A 70 -15.60 -10.77 -26.09
CA PRO A 70 -14.53 -11.72 -25.93
C PRO A 70 -15.08 -13.15 -26.11
N PRO A 71 -14.28 -14.07 -26.69
CA PRO A 71 -14.73 -15.44 -26.89
C PRO A 71 -14.85 -16.16 -25.55
N THR A 72 -15.92 -16.94 -25.37
CA THR A 72 -16.09 -17.82 -24.22
C THR A 72 -15.49 -19.19 -24.52
N PHE A 73 -14.84 -19.81 -23.53
CA PHE A 73 -14.35 -21.18 -23.60
C PHE A 73 -15.02 -22.05 -22.56
N TYR A 74 -15.61 -23.15 -23.03
CA TYR A 74 -16.41 -24.07 -22.23
C TYR A 74 -15.60 -25.26 -21.68
N GLY A 75 -14.27 -25.16 -21.64
CA GLY A 75 -13.41 -26.21 -21.08
C GLY A 75 -13.35 -27.50 -21.90
N THR A 76 -13.20 -27.42 -23.23
CA THR A 76 -13.11 -28.60 -24.10
C THR A 76 -11.72 -29.27 -24.05
N PRO A 77 -11.60 -30.60 -24.22
CA PRO A 77 -10.30 -31.27 -24.31
C PRO A 77 -9.57 -31.05 -25.65
N ASP A 78 -10.24 -30.43 -26.64
CA ASP A 78 -9.63 -30.13 -27.93
C ASP A 78 -8.57 -29.01 -27.80
N PRO A 79 -7.28 -29.31 -28.07
CA PRO A 79 -6.21 -28.31 -28.01
C PRO A 79 -6.38 -27.21 -29.06
N ILE A 80 -7.06 -27.48 -30.19
CA ILE A 80 -7.27 -26.49 -31.25
C ILE A 80 -8.30 -25.45 -30.79
N ALA A 81 -9.42 -25.89 -30.21
CA ALA A 81 -10.40 -25.00 -29.60
C ALA A 81 -9.79 -24.15 -28.47
N ALA A 82 -9.00 -24.75 -27.58
CA ALA A 82 -8.31 -24.04 -26.50
C ALA A 82 -7.35 -22.97 -27.04
N LYS A 83 -6.53 -23.32 -28.05
CA LYS A 83 -5.61 -22.39 -28.70
C LYS A 83 -6.36 -21.25 -29.41
N SER A 84 -7.47 -21.56 -30.08
CA SER A 84 -8.27 -20.57 -30.80
C SER A 84 -8.92 -19.56 -29.84
N TRP A 85 -9.41 -20.04 -28.69
CA TRP A 85 -9.88 -19.16 -27.62
C TRP A 85 -8.77 -18.26 -27.07
N LEU A 86 -7.60 -18.84 -26.75
CA LEU A 86 -6.47 -18.08 -26.21
C LEU A 86 -6.04 -16.95 -27.17
N LEU A 87 -5.93 -17.24 -28.47
CA LEU A 87 -5.61 -16.23 -29.47
C LEU A 87 -6.69 -15.14 -29.58
N GLY A 88 -7.95 -15.50 -29.37
CA GLY A 88 -9.06 -14.55 -29.35
C GLY A 88 -9.04 -13.65 -28.12
N ILE A 89 -8.75 -14.19 -26.94
CA ILE A 89 -8.66 -13.39 -25.70
C ILE A 89 -7.41 -12.50 -25.68
N GLU A 90 -6.27 -12.99 -26.20
CA GLU A 90 -5.05 -12.19 -26.37
C GLU A 90 -5.28 -10.98 -27.29
N ARG A 91 -6.10 -11.13 -28.33
CA ARG A 91 -6.46 -10.00 -29.20
C ARG A 91 -7.23 -8.93 -28.45
N VAL A 92 -8.14 -9.32 -27.56
CA VAL A 92 -8.89 -8.40 -26.71
C VAL A 92 -7.96 -7.63 -25.78
N PHE A 93 -6.99 -8.30 -25.16
CA PHE A 93 -5.99 -7.67 -24.29
C PHE A 93 -4.97 -6.80 -25.04
N LYS A 94 -4.77 -7.01 -26.34
CA LYS A 94 -3.97 -6.09 -27.17
C LYS A 94 -4.70 -4.77 -27.46
N ILE A 95 -6.03 -4.79 -27.46
CA ILE A 95 -6.86 -3.60 -27.72
C ILE A 95 -7.08 -2.80 -26.43
N LEU A 96 -7.23 -3.50 -25.30
CA LEU A 96 -7.48 -2.89 -24.00
C LEU A 96 -6.18 -2.72 -23.22
N PRO A 97 -5.93 -1.55 -22.61
CA PRO A 97 -4.82 -1.42 -21.68
C PRO A 97 -5.18 -2.16 -20.39
N CYS A 98 -4.78 -3.43 -20.27
CA CYS A 98 -4.99 -4.26 -19.08
C CYS A 98 -3.66 -4.51 -18.36
N THR A 99 -3.69 -4.59 -17.03
CA THR A 99 -2.59 -5.18 -16.26
C THR A 99 -2.63 -6.71 -16.33
N ASP A 100 -1.53 -7.37 -15.95
CA ASP A 100 -1.48 -8.84 -15.89
C ASP A 100 -2.56 -9.43 -14.96
N GLU A 101 -2.81 -8.76 -13.84
CA GLU A 101 -3.88 -9.14 -12.91
C GLU A 101 -5.28 -9.02 -13.55
N GLN A 102 -5.54 -7.94 -14.30
CA GLN A 102 -6.79 -7.78 -15.03
C GLN A 102 -6.96 -8.82 -16.15
N ASN A 103 -5.88 -9.15 -16.86
CA ASN A 103 -5.90 -10.19 -17.89
C ASN A 103 -6.32 -11.54 -17.29
N MET A 104 -5.76 -11.90 -16.13
CA MET A 104 -6.14 -13.13 -15.43
C MET A 104 -7.62 -13.13 -15.03
N ILE A 105 -8.11 -12.03 -14.45
CA ILE A 105 -9.52 -11.91 -14.03
C ILE A 105 -10.45 -12.03 -15.24
N PHE A 106 -10.17 -11.33 -16.33
CA PHE A 106 -10.99 -11.35 -17.54
C PHE A 106 -10.93 -12.69 -18.29
N ALA A 107 -9.76 -13.30 -18.39
CA ALA A 107 -9.61 -14.63 -18.98
C ALA A 107 -10.43 -15.66 -18.20
N THR A 108 -10.37 -15.59 -16.86
CA THR A 108 -11.18 -16.44 -15.96
C THR A 108 -12.67 -16.19 -16.16
N PHE A 109 -13.09 -14.94 -16.33
CA PHE A 109 -14.49 -14.60 -16.61
C PHE A 109 -15.00 -15.23 -17.92
N THR A 110 -14.15 -15.33 -18.95
CA THR A 110 -14.49 -15.98 -20.23
C THR A 110 -14.29 -17.49 -20.24
N PHE A 111 -13.71 -18.03 -19.17
CA PHE A 111 -13.56 -19.46 -18.97
C PHE A 111 -14.81 -19.97 -18.24
N GLU A 112 -15.80 -20.43 -19.00
CA GLU A 112 -16.98 -21.04 -18.42
C GLU A 112 -16.63 -22.47 -18.02
N ARG A 113 -16.56 -22.67 -16.70
CA ARG A 113 -16.16 -23.92 -16.05
C ARG A 113 -17.05 -25.05 -16.58
N ALA A 114 -16.48 -25.95 -17.38
CA ALA A 114 -17.14 -27.21 -17.73
C ALA A 114 -17.61 -27.87 -16.43
N ILE A 115 -18.92 -28.16 -16.34
CA ILE A 115 -19.47 -29.03 -15.32
C ILE A 115 -18.65 -30.32 -15.37
N LEU A 116 -17.96 -30.62 -14.27
CA LEU A 116 -17.29 -31.89 -14.08
C LEU A 116 -18.32 -32.99 -14.29
N ILE A 117 -18.23 -33.68 -15.43
CA ILE A 117 -18.87 -34.97 -15.63
C ILE A 117 -18.27 -35.91 -14.59
N GLY A 118 -19.05 -36.23 -13.55
CA GLY A 118 -18.64 -37.19 -12.52
C GLY A 118 -19.27 -36.94 -11.15
N GLY A 119 -20.57 -37.19 -11.03
CA GLY A 119 -21.23 -37.43 -9.74
C GLY A 119 -21.96 -38.77 -9.81
N ASN A 120 -21.28 -39.81 -9.33
CA ASN A 120 -21.82 -41.16 -9.11
C ASN A 120 -22.64 -41.21 -7.83
#